data_AF-A0A3R6E7N8-F1
#
_entry.id   AF-A0A3R6E7N8-F1
#
_cell.length_a   1.000
_cell.length_b   1.000
_cell.length_c   1.000
_cell.angle_alpha   90.00
_cell.angle_beta   90.00
_cell.angle_gamma   90.00
#
_symmetry.space_group_name_H-M   'P 1'
#
loop_
_entity.id
_entity.type
_entity.pdbx_description
1 polymer ?
#
loop_
_entity_poly.entity_id
_entity_poly.type
_entity_poly.pdbx_seq_one_letter_code
_entity_poly.pdbx_strand_id
1 'polypeptide(L)' 'MLRDKLVEIALQWQSKYGVAPQIISVISEYDAAMLVGMSENDYSDYMQDKTAVNPLAELI' A
#
# COMPACT_ATOMS: atom_id res chain seq x y z
N MET A 1 -2.52 21.32 -1.29
CA MET A 1 -3.20 20.14 -1.86
C MET A 1 -3.65 19.20 -0.74
N LEU A 2 -4.55 18.25 -1.00
CA LEU A 2 -5.02 17.27 0.01
C LEU A 2 -3.86 16.51 0.68
N ARG A 3 -2.83 16.16 -0.10
CA ARG A 3 -1.59 15.53 0.38
C ARG A 3 -0.91 16.33 1.49
N ASP A 4 -0.75 17.64 1.30
CA ASP A 4 -0.05 18.50 2.27
C ASP A 4 -0.79 18.55 3.61
N LYS A 5 -2.13 18.60 3.55
CA LYS A 5 -2.98 18.60 4.74
C LYS A 5 -2.92 17.26 5.50
N LEU A 6 -2.83 16.14 4.79
CA LEU A 6 -2.67 14.82 5.40
C LEU A 6 -1.30 14.68 6.07
N VAL A 7 -0.23 15.18 5.43
CA VAL A 7 1.12 15.22 6.01
C VAL A 7 1.17 16.11 7.25
N GLU A 8 0.52 17.27 7.21
CA GLU A 8 0.46 18.17 8.36
C GLU A 8 -0.21 17.50 9.57
N ILE A 9 -1.35 16.84 9.37
CA ILE A 9 -2.08 16.13 10.43
C ILE A 9 -1.26 14.95 10.98
N ALA A 10 -0.54 14.22 10.11
CA ALA A 10 0.39 13.16 10.50
C ALA A 10 1.39 13.61 11.56
N LEU A 11 2.05 14.73 11.25
CA LEU A 11 3.13 15.29 12.06
C LEU A 11 2.60 15.85 13.38
N GLN A 12 1.43 16.49 13.36
CA GLN A 12 0.76 16.94 14.59
C GLN A 12 0.42 15.77 15.52
N TRP A 13 -0.07 14.66 14.95
CA TRP A 13 -0.36 13.44 15.74
C TRP A 13 0.89 12.84 16.35
N GLN A 14 1.97 12.69 15.57
CA GLN A 14 3.25 12.20 16.08
C GLN A 14 3.79 13.08 17.20
N SER A 15 3.77 14.40 17.02
CA SER A 15 4.23 15.34 18.04
C SER A 15 3.44 15.24 19.34
N LYS A 16 2.14 14.95 19.26
CA LYS A 16 1.24 14.91 20.42
C LYS A 16 1.27 13.57 21.16
N TYR A 17 1.38 12.46 20.43
CA TYR A 17 1.21 11.11 20.98
C TYR A 17 2.47 10.25 20.92
N GLY A 18 3.58 10.76 20.37
CA GLY A 18 4.85 10.05 20.28
C GLY A 18 4.87 8.89 19.28
N VAL A 19 3.78 8.69 18.52
CA VAL A 19 3.64 7.64 17.51
C VAL A 19 3.25 8.29 16.18
N ALA A 20 4.03 8.03 15.14
CA ALA A 20 3.61 8.38 13.78
C ALA A 20 2.44 7.45 13.40
N PRO A 21 1.23 7.96 13.13
CA PRO A 21 0.17 7.11 12.63
C PRO A 21 0.63 6.48 11.32
N GLN A 22 0.30 5.21 11.09
CA GLN A 22 0.56 4.57 9.79
C GLN A 22 -0.30 5.25 8.73
N ILE A 23 0.18 6.37 8.19
CA ILE A 23 -0.49 7.13 7.13
C ILE A 23 -0.12 6.57 5.76
N ILE A 24 1.00 5.85 5.71
CA ILE A 24 1.44 5.10 4.54
C ILE A 24 0.62 3.82 4.32
N SER A 25 -0.07 3.30 5.34
CA SER A 25 -0.93 2.11 5.21
C SER A 25 -2.35 2.42 4.72
N VAL A 26 -2.66 3.70 4.45
CA VAL A 26 -4.01 4.13 4.06
C VAL A 26 -4.27 3.86 2.57
N ILE A 27 -3.20 3.69 1.80
CA ILE A 27 -3.25 3.36 0.38
C ILE A 27 -2.89 1.89 0.28
N SER A 28 -3.78 1.08 -0.29
CA SER A 28 -3.45 -0.32 -0.55
C SER A 28 -2.24 -0.40 -1.48
N GLU A 29 -1.45 -1.47 -1.41
CA GLU A 29 -0.29 -1.66 -2.30
C GLU A 29 -0.68 -1.51 -3.78
N TYR A 30 -1.88 -2.00 -4.13
CA TYR A 30 -2.50 -1.82 -5.44
C TYR A 30 -2.71 -0.34 -5.80
N ASP A 31 -3.37 0.43 -4.93
CA ASP A 31 -3.64 1.85 -5.16
C ASP A 31 -2.34 2.66 -5.30
N ALA A 32 -1.30 2.29 -4.54
CA ALA A 32 0.02 2.91 -4.63
C ALA A 32 0.69 2.61 -5.99
N ALA A 33 0.59 1.38 -6.48
CA ALA A 33 1.10 0.99 -7.80
C ALA A 33 0.41 1.77 -8.93
N MET A 34 -0.91 1.93 -8.85
CA MET A 34 -1.66 2.70 -9.84
C MET A 34 -1.26 4.19 -9.82
N LEU A 35 -1.06 4.77 -8.63
CA LEU A 35 -0.64 6.18 -8.49
C LEU A 35 0.73 6.49 -9.09
N VAL A 36 1.65 5.51 -9.15
CA VAL A 36 2.98 5.68 -9.77
C VAL A 36 3.01 5.31 -11.26
N GLY A 37 1.87 4.96 -11.85
CA GLY A 37 1.73 4.69 -13.28
C GLY A 37 2.02 3.24 -13.70
N MET A 38 2.00 2.29 -12.76
CA MET A 38 2.01 0.87 -13.10
C MET A 38 0.69 0.49 -13.77
N SER A 39 0.72 -0.34 -14.82
CA SER A 39 -0.53 -0.88 -15.38
C SER A 39 -1.07 -2.02 -14.51
N GLU A 40 -2.39 -2.25 -14.55
CA GLU A 40 -3.01 -3.36 -13.81
C GLU A 40 -2.42 -4.72 -14.21
N ASN A 41 -2.07 -4.91 -15.48
CA ASN A 41 -1.44 -6.13 -15.97
C ASN A 41 -0.05 -6.32 -15.37
N ASP A 42 0.79 -5.28 -15.35
CA ASP A 42 2.13 -5.35 -14.76
C ASP A 42 2.08 -5.63 -13.26
N TYR A 43 1.10 -5.05 -12.55
CA TYR A 43 0.87 -5.33 -11.14
C TYR A 43 0.42 -6.79 -10.93
N SER A 44 -0.51 -7.27 -11.74
CA SER A 44 -1.00 -8.65 -11.70
C SER A 44 0.14 -9.65 -11.93
N ASP A 45 0.96 -9.44 -12.96
CA ASP A 45 2.12 -10.29 -13.26
C ASP A 45 3.15 -10.26 -12.13
N TYR A 46 3.41 -9.09 -11.54
CA TYR A 46 4.29 -8.95 -10.38
C TYR A 46 3.76 -9.66 -9.13
N MET A 47 2.44 -9.81 -8.96
CA MET A 47 1.84 -10.41 -7.77
C MET A 47 1.67 -11.93 -7.85
N GLN A 48 1.89 -12.56 -9.00
CA GLN A 48 1.66 -14.00 -9.19
C GLN A 48 2.46 -14.89 -8.21
N ASP A 49 3.64 -14.44 -7.76
CA ASP A 49 4.52 -15.15 -6.83
C ASP A 49 4.41 -14.68 -5.37
N LYS A 50 3.59 -13.65 -5.11
CA LYS A 50 3.40 -13.00 -3.79
C LYS A 50 2.01 -13.24 -3.22
N THR A 51 1.23 -14.13 -3.82
CA THR A 51 -0.09 -14.47 -3.33
C THR A 51 0.00 -15.38 -2.09
N ALA A 52 -0.98 -15.27 -1.20
CA ALA A 52 -1.14 -16.21 -0.08
C ALA A 52 -1.57 -17.62 -0.54
N VAL A 53 -1.92 -17.78 -1.82
CA VAL A 53 -2.43 -19.02 -2.42
C VAL A 53 -1.45 -19.48 -3.49
N ASN A 54 -0.59 -20.43 -3.11
CA ASN A 54 0.28 -21.11 -4.06
C ASN A 54 -0.57 -22.05 -4.94
N PRO A 55 -0.39 -22.12 -6.27
CA PRO A 55 -1.10 -23.07 -7.13
C PRO A 55 -0.92 -24.57 -6.79
N LEU A 56 -0.12 -24.94 -5.77
CA LEU A 56 -0.07 -26.31 -5.26
C LEU A 56 -1.29 -26.66 -4.37
N ALA A 57 -2.46 -26.69 -4.98
CA ALA A 57 -3.60 -27.49 -4.52
C ALA A 57 -3.95 -28.63 -5.50
N GLU A 58 -3.06 -28.93 -6.45
CA GLU A 58 -3.05 -30.21 -7.16
C GLU A 58 -1.76 -30.96 -6.84
N LEU A 59 -1.76 -31.69 -5.73
CA LEU A 59 -0.76 -32.71 -5.47
C LEU A 59 -1.48 -33.93 -4.88
N ILE A 60 -1.82 -34.83 -5.81
CA ILE A 60 -1.98 -36.29 -5.66
C ILE A 60 -3.09 -36.78 -4.73
#